data_AF-Q75LS2-F1
#
_entry.id   AF-Q75LS2-F1
#
_cell.length_a   1.000
_cell.length_b   1.000
_cell.length_c   1.000
_cell.angle_alpha   90.00
_cell.angle_beta   90.00
_cell.angle_gamma   90.00
#
_symmetry.space_group_name_H-M   'P 1'
#
loop_
_entity.id
_entity.type
_entity.pdbx_description
1 polymer ?
#
loop_
_entity_poly.entity_id
_entity_poly.type
_entity_poly.pdbx_seq_one_letter_code
_entity_poly.pdbx_strand_id
1 'polypeptide(L)'
;MATTRGQLPVEDVLRVNGSRRFAAALAAASPFASLADALLAARRIWLNEVDVNGWLEAFAAHPAIGTTSSSAPKWCKEEQSAALATATDSTAQELADWNARYREKFGFVFMICASGRTAPEVLAELKRRYENRPIVELEIAAQEELKITELRLAKLFASEPVAPPSSTVGGPTSQSDKAAGSSNRTRPPITTHVLDVARGSPASGIEVHLEMWKDASTPPSFNNKDFNGWATLGSSVTNNDGRSGQLMDIVNNVAPGFYRISFNTSKYAPSGFFPYVSIIFEIKKNQTTEHFHVPLLHSPFSFTTYRGS
;
A
#
# COMPACT_ATOMS: atom_id res chain seq x y z
N MET A 1 20.01 -8.57 17.69
CA MET A 1 20.31 -7.31 16.97
C MET A 1 20.12 -7.59 15.50
N ALA A 2 19.24 -6.87 14.81
CA ALA A 2 19.07 -7.01 13.37
C ALA A 2 20.30 -6.42 12.68
N THR A 3 21.03 -7.25 11.93
CA THR A 3 22.18 -6.81 11.15
C THR A 3 21.67 -5.89 10.05
N THR A 4 21.90 -4.58 10.19
CA THR A 4 21.57 -3.59 9.14
C THR A 4 22.34 -3.96 7.89
N ARG A 5 21.65 -4.18 6.78
CA ARG A 5 22.31 -4.42 5.49
C ARG A 5 23.02 -3.14 5.09
N GLY A 6 24.26 -3.25 4.61
CA GLY A 6 24.99 -2.12 4.04
C GLY A 6 24.25 -1.47 2.88
N GLN A 7 24.77 -0.35 2.39
CA GLN A 7 24.17 0.39 1.26
C GLN A 7 23.96 -0.55 0.07
N LEU A 8 22.76 -0.56 -0.49
CA LEU A 8 22.42 -1.34 -1.67
C LEU A 8 23.06 -0.67 -2.90
N PRO A 9 23.95 -1.36 -3.64
CA PRO A 9 24.46 -0.84 -4.91
C PRO A 9 23.31 -0.69 -5.91
N VAL A 10 23.30 0.39 -6.69
CA VAL A 10 22.33 0.62 -7.77
C VAL A 10 22.25 -0.59 -8.70
N GLU A 11 23.38 -1.25 -8.94
CA GLU A 11 23.50 -2.37 -9.88
C GLU A 11 22.83 -3.64 -9.36
N ASP A 12 22.79 -3.82 -8.04
CA ASP A 12 22.02 -4.91 -7.44
C ASP A 12 20.53 -4.63 -7.49
N VAL A 13 20.12 -3.37 -7.32
CA VAL A 13 18.71 -2.99 -7.46
C VAL A 13 18.24 -3.06 -8.92
N LEU A 14 19.08 -2.69 -9.89
CA LEU A 14 18.77 -2.84 -11.32
C LEU A 14 18.52 -4.29 -11.73
N ARG A 15 19.19 -5.25 -11.08
CA ARG A 15 18.91 -6.69 -11.28
C ARG A 15 17.56 -7.10 -10.71
N VAL A 16 17.12 -6.45 -9.64
CA VAL A 16 15.81 -6.68 -9.02
C VAL A 16 14.70 -6.12 -9.91
N ASN A 17 14.84 -4.88 -10.37
CA ASN A 17 13.87 -4.17 -11.18
C ASN A 17 14.59 -3.34 -12.26
N GLY A 18 14.20 -3.53 -13.52
CA GLY A 18 14.90 -2.94 -14.66
C GLY A 18 14.80 -1.41 -14.77
N SER A 19 13.97 -0.75 -13.96
CA SER A 19 13.84 0.70 -13.95
C SER A 19 15.06 1.36 -13.29
N ARG A 20 15.78 2.19 -14.07
CA ARG A 20 16.90 3.00 -13.56
C ARG A 20 16.45 4.01 -12.52
N ARG A 21 15.26 4.58 -12.70
CA ARG A 21 14.67 5.54 -11.75
C ARG A 21 14.36 4.87 -10.42
N PHE A 22 13.73 3.69 -10.44
CA PHE A 22 13.49 2.89 -9.24
C PHE A 22 14.81 2.52 -8.56
N ALA A 23 15.78 2.01 -9.33
CA ALA A 23 17.04 1.53 -8.79
C ALA A 23 17.85 2.63 -8.11
N ALA A 24 17.96 3.80 -8.73
CA ALA A 24 18.62 4.95 -8.13
C ALA A 24 17.93 5.41 -6.84
N ALA A 25 16.60 5.49 -6.83
CA ALA A 25 15.84 5.93 -5.67
C ALA A 25 15.94 4.94 -4.49
N LEU A 26 15.82 3.63 -4.75
CA LEU A 26 15.90 2.63 -3.67
C LEU A 26 17.32 2.49 -3.12
N ALA A 27 18.34 2.58 -3.98
CA ALA A 27 19.74 2.59 -3.54
C ALA A 27 20.04 3.82 -2.67
N ALA A 28 19.53 5.00 -3.05
CA ALA A 28 19.66 6.23 -2.27
C ALA A 28 18.90 6.18 -0.92
N ALA A 29 17.80 5.43 -0.85
CA ALA A 29 17.03 5.23 0.37
C ALA A 29 17.64 4.19 1.33
N SER A 30 18.63 3.41 0.87
CA SER A 30 19.36 2.44 1.69
C SER A 30 20.50 3.12 2.48
N PRO A 31 21.02 2.54 3.58
CA PRO A 31 20.80 1.18 4.09
C PRO A 31 19.43 0.97 4.77
N PHE A 32 18.95 -0.27 4.75
CA PHE A 32 17.70 -0.67 5.42
C PHE A 32 17.96 -1.56 6.63
N ALA A 33 17.22 -1.36 7.72
CA ALA A 33 17.35 -2.16 8.94
C ALA A 33 16.81 -3.60 8.78
N SER A 34 15.86 -3.80 7.87
CA SER A 34 15.28 -5.11 7.58
C SER A 34 14.77 -5.22 6.14
N LEU A 35 14.48 -6.46 5.69
CA LEU A 35 13.77 -6.69 4.44
C LEU A 35 12.39 -6.00 4.45
N ALA A 36 11.71 -5.94 5.59
CA ALA A 36 10.41 -5.28 5.70
C ALA A 36 10.52 -3.78 5.38
N ASP A 37 11.56 -3.10 5.88
CA ASP A 37 11.81 -1.69 5.59
C ASP A 37 12.15 -1.47 4.11
N ALA A 38 12.95 -2.37 3.52
CA ALA A 38 13.28 -2.32 2.10
C ALA A 38 12.05 -2.52 1.21
N LEU A 39 11.14 -3.44 1.56
CA LEU A 39 9.88 -3.66 0.84
C LEU A 39 8.93 -2.48 0.97
N LEU A 40 8.83 -1.86 2.15
CA LEU A 40 8.05 -0.64 2.35
C LEU A 40 8.58 0.52 1.49
N ALA A 41 9.90 0.72 1.48
CA ALA A 41 10.54 1.73 0.63
C ALA A 41 10.32 1.43 -0.86
N ALA A 42 10.50 0.18 -1.29
CA ALA A 42 10.27 -0.26 -2.67
C ALA A 42 8.82 0.02 -3.13
N ARG A 43 7.82 -0.35 -2.33
CA ARG A 43 6.40 -0.05 -2.63
C ARG A 43 6.16 1.44 -2.77
N ARG A 44 6.66 2.24 -1.82
CA ARG A 44 6.50 3.70 -1.84
C ARG A 44 7.12 4.30 -3.10
N ILE A 45 8.36 3.95 -3.40
CA ILE A 45 9.11 4.49 -4.54
C ILE A 45 8.43 4.07 -5.85
N TRP A 46 8.12 2.79 -6.02
CA TRP A 46 7.52 2.26 -7.25
C TRP A 46 6.16 2.89 -7.58
N LEU A 47 5.31 3.09 -6.56
CA LEU A 47 3.96 3.57 -6.75
C LEU A 47 3.84 5.10 -6.77
N ASN A 48 4.77 5.83 -6.15
CA ASN A 48 4.65 7.28 -5.99
C ASN A 48 5.76 8.09 -6.66
N GLU A 49 6.93 7.50 -6.93
CA GLU A 49 8.12 8.22 -7.41
C GLU A 49 8.58 7.79 -8.81
N VAL A 50 8.18 6.60 -9.25
CA VAL A 50 8.46 6.06 -10.60
C VAL A 50 7.28 6.37 -11.52
N ASP A 51 7.57 7.03 -12.64
CA ASP A 51 6.59 7.35 -13.66
C ASP A 51 6.40 6.22 -14.68
N VAL A 52 5.47 6.42 -15.62
CA VAL A 52 5.17 5.45 -16.68
C VAL A 52 6.40 5.07 -17.51
N ASN A 53 7.34 6.00 -17.73
CA ASN A 53 8.57 5.68 -18.45
C ASN A 53 9.44 4.70 -17.66
N GLY A 54 9.56 4.90 -16.35
CA GLY A 54 10.23 3.95 -15.46
C GLY A 54 9.55 2.59 -15.41
N TRP A 55 8.21 2.54 -15.44
CA TRP A 55 7.48 1.27 -15.52
C TRP A 55 7.74 0.53 -16.83
N LEU A 56 7.63 1.22 -17.98
CA LEU A 56 7.87 0.62 -19.29
C LEU A 56 9.32 0.15 -19.45
N GLU A 57 10.28 0.88 -18.88
CA GLU A 57 11.68 0.45 -18.81
C GLU A 57 11.84 -0.86 -18.03
N ALA A 58 11.19 -0.97 -16.85
CA ALA A 58 11.21 -2.21 -16.09
C ALA A 58 10.62 -3.37 -16.90
N PHE A 59 9.46 -3.18 -17.54
CA PHE A 59 8.81 -4.23 -18.33
C PHE A 59 9.69 -4.70 -19.49
N ALA A 60 10.37 -3.77 -20.17
CA ALA A 60 11.27 -4.08 -21.28
C ALA A 60 12.48 -4.93 -20.87
N ALA A 61 12.83 -4.95 -19.58
CA ALA A 61 13.89 -5.81 -19.06
C ALA A 61 13.48 -7.28 -18.90
N HIS A 62 12.19 -7.61 -19.09
CA HIS A 62 11.69 -8.98 -18.97
C HIS A 62 11.57 -9.69 -20.32
N PRO A 63 11.96 -10.97 -20.40
CA PRO A 63 11.62 -11.80 -21.56
C PRO A 63 10.12 -12.11 -21.56
N ALA A 64 9.53 -12.26 -22.74
CA ALA A 64 8.15 -12.73 -22.88
C ALA A 64 7.98 -14.13 -22.26
N ILE A 65 6.86 -14.37 -21.58
CA ILE A 65 6.59 -15.65 -20.92
C ILE A 65 6.56 -16.77 -21.96
N GLY A 66 7.29 -17.87 -21.68
CA GLY A 66 7.38 -19.02 -22.58
C GLY A 66 8.55 -18.96 -23.56
N THR A 67 9.36 -17.90 -23.53
CA THR A 67 10.59 -17.81 -24.34
C THR A 67 11.83 -18.17 -23.53
N THR A 68 12.72 -18.98 -24.11
CA THR A 68 14.03 -19.28 -23.54
C THR A 68 15.08 -18.34 -24.13
N SER A 69 15.13 -17.10 -23.64
CA SER A 69 16.28 -16.25 -23.97
C SER A 69 17.53 -16.72 -23.21
N SER A 70 18.59 -17.05 -23.96
CA SER A 70 19.89 -17.44 -23.40
C SER A 70 20.51 -16.31 -22.57
N SER A 71 20.19 -15.05 -22.88
CA SER A 71 20.67 -13.85 -22.19
C SER A 71 19.78 -13.39 -21.02
N ALA A 72 18.65 -14.04 -20.78
CA ALA A 72 17.77 -13.66 -19.66
C ALA A 72 18.45 -13.94 -18.30
N PRO A 73 18.35 -13.00 -17.33
CA PRO A 73 18.86 -13.20 -15.98
C PRO A 73 18.35 -14.50 -15.34
N LYS A 74 19.17 -15.13 -14.49
CA LYS A 74 18.84 -16.39 -13.81
C LYS A 74 17.48 -16.33 -13.09
N TRP A 75 17.15 -15.19 -12.48
CA TRP A 75 15.86 -14.99 -11.79
C TRP A 75 14.66 -15.10 -12.72
N CYS A 76 14.74 -14.57 -13.96
CA CYS A 76 13.65 -14.71 -14.94
C CYS A 76 13.40 -16.19 -15.31
N LYS A 77 14.45 -17.01 -15.40
CA LYS A 77 14.33 -18.45 -15.68
C LYS A 77 13.67 -19.20 -14.52
N GLU A 78 14.03 -18.86 -13.28
CA GLU A 78 13.41 -19.45 -12.08
C GLU A 78 11.94 -19.04 -11.94
N GLU A 79 11.61 -17.77 -12.19
CA GLU A 79 10.26 -17.22 -12.07
C GLU A 79 9.26 -17.87 -13.02
N GLN A 80 9.69 -18.21 -14.24
CA GLN A 80 8.83 -18.83 -15.27
C GLN A 80 8.98 -20.36 -15.34
N SER A 81 9.73 -20.97 -14.41
CA SER A 81 10.09 -22.39 -14.45
C SER A 81 8.88 -23.33 -14.50
N ALA A 82 7.86 -23.08 -13.67
CA ALA A 82 6.64 -23.88 -13.64
C ALA A 82 5.85 -23.76 -14.95
N ALA A 83 5.79 -22.57 -15.54
CA ALA A 83 5.14 -22.36 -16.83
C ALA A 83 5.89 -23.11 -17.95
N LEU A 84 7.22 -22.99 -18.00
CA LEU A 84 8.04 -23.70 -18.99
C LEU A 84 7.94 -25.23 -18.85
N ALA A 85 7.91 -25.75 -17.61
CA ALA A 85 7.83 -27.19 -17.36
C ALA A 85 6.46 -27.81 -17.69
N THR A 86 5.41 -26.99 -17.75
CA THR A 86 4.02 -27.44 -17.98
C THR A 86 3.48 -27.08 -19.36
N ALA A 87 4.32 -26.47 -20.22
CA ALA A 87 3.95 -26.13 -21.58
C ALA A 87 3.99 -27.38 -22.48
N THR A 88 2.86 -27.72 -23.08
CA THR A 88 2.81 -28.61 -24.26
C THR A 88 3.13 -27.79 -25.51
N ASP A 89 3.47 -28.44 -26.63
CA ASP A 89 3.73 -27.75 -27.90
C ASP A 89 2.56 -26.84 -28.32
N SER A 90 1.32 -27.30 -28.09
CA SER A 90 0.10 -26.52 -28.37
C SER A 90 -0.02 -25.30 -27.45
N THR A 91 0.18 -25.47 -26.14
CA THR A 91 0.08 -24.35 -25.18
C THR A 91 1.21 -23.34 -25.39
N ALA A 92 2.41 -23.79 -25.76
CA ALA A 92 3.54 -22.92 -26.08
C ALA A 92 3.26 -22.08 -27.33
N GLN A 93 2.71 -22.69 -28.39
CA GLN A 93 2.32 -21.97 -29.59
C GLN A 93 1.22 -20.93 -29.31
N GLU A 94 0.18 -21.31 -28.55
CA GLU A 94 -0.87 -20.37 -28.16
C GLU A 94 -0.32 -19.21 -27.32
N LEU A 95 0.57 -19.48 -26.36
CA LEU A 95 1.23 -18.44 -25.57
C LEU A 95 2.03 -17.49 -26.47
N ALA A 96 2.75 -17.99 -27.48
CA ALA A 96 3.50 -17.16 -28.42
C ALA A 96 2.57 -16.23 -29.22
N ASP A 97 1.50 -16.78 -29.79
CA ASP A 97 0.52 -16.02 -30.60
C ASP A 97 -0.16 -14.95 -29.76
N TRP A 98 -0.56 -15.29 -28.53
CA TRP A 98 -1.24 -14.37 -27.63
C TRP A 98 -0.31 -13.29 -27.06
N ASN A 99 0.96 -13.61 -26.78
CA ASN A 99 1.96 -12.61 -26.43
C ASN A 99 2.16 -11.60 -27.58
N ALA A 100 2.17 -12.05 -28.84
CA ALA A 100 2.28 -11.16 -29.99
C ALA A 100 1.09 -10.19 -30.07
N ARG A 101 -0.15 -10.70 -29.94
CA ARG A 101 -1.37 -9.89 -29.91
C ARG A 101 -1.37 -8.91 -28.74
N TYR A 102 -0.99 -9.37 -27.55
CA TYR A 102 -0.91 -8.53 -26.36
C TYR A 102 0.06 -7.36 -26.59
N ARG A 103 1.26 -7.65 -27.10
CA ARG A 103 2.26 -6.62 -27.37
C ARG A 103 1.81 -5.63 -28.44
N GLU A 104 1.14 -6.10 -29.48
CA GLU A 104 0.56 -5.23 -30.52
C GLU A 104 -0.49 -4.27 -29.93
N LYS A 105 -1.38 -4.77 -29.07
CA LYS A 105 -2.45 -3.96 -28.47
C LYS A 105 -1.93 -2.98 -27.41
N PHE A 106 -1.07 -3.43 -26.50
CA PHE A 106 -0.70 -2.66 -25.31
C PHE A 106 0.67 -1.97 -25.42
N GLY A 107 1.51 -2.37 -26.37
CA GLY A 107 2.82 -1.76 -26.61
C GLY A 107 3.96 -2.27 -25.71
N PHE A 108 3.68 -3.20 -24.79
CA PHE A 108 4.68 -3.81 -23.88
C PHE A 108 4.45 -5.31 -23.72
N VAL A 109 5.43 -6.01 -23.14
CA VAL A 109 5.36 -7.47 -22.90
C VAL A 109 4.33 -7.82 -21.82
N PHE A 110 3.70 -8.99 -21.91
CA PHE A 110 2.74 -9.41 -20.88
C PHE A 110 3.43 -9.62 -19.53
N MET A 111 3.04 -8.81 -18.54
CA MET A 111 3.60 -8.86 -17.20
C MET A 111 2.70 -9.67 -16.26
N ILE A 112 3.28 -10.71 -15.66
CA ILE A 112 2.67 -11.48 -14.58
C ILE A 112 3.76 -12.03 -13.67
N CYS A 113 3.53 -12.02 -12.35
CA CYS A 113 4.35 -12.77 -11.42
C CYS A 113 4.09 -14.27 -11.63
N ALA A 114 4.94 -14.89 -12.45
CA ALA A 114 4.80 -16.26 -12.93
C ALA A 114 5.22 -17.32 -11.88
N SER A 115 5.82 -16.91 -10.76
CA SER A 115 6.33 -17.83 -9.74
C SER A 115 5.23 -18.77 -9.25
N GLY A 116 5.39 -20.06 -9.54
CA GLY A 116 4.44 -21.12 -9.16
C GLY A 116 3.24 -21.29 -10.09
N ARG A 117 3.12 -20.51 -11.18
CA ARG A 117 2.02 -20.62 -12.16
C ARG A 117 2.39 -21.56 -13.31
N THR A 118 1.41 -22.33 -13.76
CA THR A 118 1.52 -23.21 -14.92
C THR A 118 1.28 -22.45 -16.24
N ALA A 119 1.69 -23.02 -17.37
CA ALA A 119 1.48 -22.40 -18.68
C ALA A 119 -0.01 -22.18 -19.02
N PRO A 120 -0.93 -23.13 -18.76
CA PRO A 120 -2.37 -22.90 -18.96
C PRO A 120 -2.94 -21.77 -18.09
N GLU A 121 -2.51 -21.64 -16.84
CA GLU A 121 -2.96 -20.54 -15.95
C GLU A 121 -2.47 -19.19 -16.46
N VAL A 122 -1.22 -19.10 -16.92
CA VAL A 122 -0.68 -17.88 -17.51
C VAL A 122 -1.43 -17.53 -18.80
N LEU A 123 -1.68 -18.51 -19.67
CA LEU A 123 -2.43 -18.31 -20.91
C LEU A 123 -3.86 -17.84 -20.64
N ALA A 124 -4.54 -18.42 -19.66
CA ALA A 124 -5.88 -18.00 -19.25
C ALA A 124 -5.90 -16.56 -18.75
N GLU A 125 -4.92 -16.18 -17.92
CA GLU A 125 -4.82 -14.82 -17.39
C GLU A 125 -4.48 -13.79 -18.49
N LEU A 126 -3.62 -14.16 -19.45
CA LEU A 126 -3.30 -13.33 -20.60
C LEU A 126 -4.55 -13.10 -21.46
N LYS A 127 -5.29 -14.15 -21.81
CA LYS A 127 -6.56 -14.03 -22.56
C LYS A 127 -7.59 -13.18 -21.82
N ARG A 128 -7.73 -13.38 -20.50
CA ARG A 128 -8.66 -12.60 -19.66
C ARG A 128 -8.29 -11.11 -19.62
N ARG A 129 -7.01 -10.79 -19.44
CA ARG A 129 -6.50 -9.41 -19.38
C ARG A 129 -6.42 -8.73 -20.73
N TYR A 130 -6.41 -9.49 -21.82
CA TYR A 130 -6.45 -8.93 -23.16
C TYR A 130 -7.69 -8.05 -23.39
N GLU A 131 -8.80 -8.32 -22.72
CA GLU A 131 -10.03 -7.51 -22.82
C GLU A 131 -9.93 -6.14 -22.12
N ASN A 132 -8.88 -5.91 -21.32
CA ASN A 132 -8.73 -4.65 -20.58
C ASN A 132 -8.50 -3.43 -21.50
N ARG A 133 -8.83 -2.26 -20.97
CA ARG A 133 -8.40 -0.97 -21.52
C ARG A 133 -6.90 -0.77 -21.27
N PRO A 134 -6.13 -0.15 -22.19
CA PRO A 134 -4.69 0.00 -22.04
C PRO A 134 -4.22 0.62 -20.71
N ILE A 135 -4.94 1.62 -20.20
CA ILE A 135 -4.58 2.27 -18.94
C ILE A 135 -4.72 1.32 -17.73
N VAL A 136 -5.78 0.51 -17.70
CA VAL A 136 -6.02 -0.48 -16.63
C VAL A 136 -4.95 -1.57 -16.70
N GLU A 137 -4.60 -1.99 -17.91
CA GLU A 137 -3.60 -3.04 -18.10
C GLU A 137 -2.18 -2.58 -17.73
N LEU A 138 -1.85 -1.31 -18.00
CA LEU A 138 -0.60 -0.69 -17.57
C LEU A 138 -0.46 -0.72 -16.04
N GLU A 139 -1.52 -0.36 -15.32
CA GLU A 139 -1.55 -0.39 -13.85
C GLU A 139 -1.41 -1.82 -13.30
N ILE A 140 -2.12 -2.79 -13.89
CA ILE A 140 -2.00 -4.20 -13.50
C ILE A 140 -0.56 -4.69 -13.76
N ALA A 141 0.03 -4.38 -14.92
CA ALA A 141 1.40 -4.73 -15.23
C ALA A 141 2.41 -4.16 -14.22
N ALA A 142 2.20 -2.91 -13.78
CA ALA A 142 3.02 -2.30 -12.75
C ALA A 142 2.88 -3.00 -11.38
N GLN A 143 1.69 -3.48 -11.03
CA GLN A 143 1.48 -4.27 -9.81
C GLN A 143 2.12 -5.66 -9.89
N GLU A 144 2.06 -6.31 -11.06
CA GLU A 144 2.74 -7.59 -11.29
C GLU A 144 4.27 -7.44 -11.21
N GLU A 145 4.82 -6.35 -11.78
CA GLU A 145 6.25 -6.04 -11.66
C GLU A 145 6.68 -5.78 -10.21
N LEU A 146 5.82 -5.14 -9.41
CA LEU A 146 6.08 -4.95 -7.99
C LEU A 146 6.14 -6.31 -7.25
N LYS A 147 5.23 -7.24 -7.53
CA LYS A 147 5.29 -8.60 -6.94
C LYS A 147 6.60 -9.31 -7.27
N ILE A 148 7.08 -9.19 -8.52
CA ILE A 148 8.37 -9.76 -8.95
C ILE A 148 9.53 -9.06 -8.22
N THR A 149 9.49 -7.74 -8.12
CA THR A 149 10.47 -6.91 -7.38
C THR A 149 10.56 -7.36 -5.92
N GLU A 150 9.44 -7.59 -5.24
CA GLU A 150 9.42 -8.04 -3.84
C GLU A 150 10.06 -9.43 -3.67
N LEU A 151 9.76 -10.38 -4.57
CA LEU A 151 10.38 -11.70 -4.58
C LEU A 151 11.90 -11.62 -4.80
N ARG A 152 12.34 -10.78 -5.73
CA ARG A 152 13.77 -10.59 -6.04
C ARG A 152 14.50 -9.88 -4.90
N LEU A 153 13.89 -8.89 -4.24
CA LEU A 153 14.42 -8.27 -3.03
C LEU A 153 14.57 -9.29 -1.90
N ALA A 154 13.56 -10.13 -1.67
CA ALA A 154 13.64 -11.17 -0.65
C ALA A 154 14.82 -12.13 -0.91
N LYS A 155 15.01 -12.56 -2.16
CA LYS A 155 16.18 -13.37 -2.56
C LYS A 155 17.49 -12.63 -2.34
N LEU A 156 17.57 -11.36 -2.77
CA LEU A 156 18.75 -10.53 -2.61
C LEU A 156 19.15 -10.35 -1.14
N PHE A 157 18.18 -10.29 -0.22
CA PHE A 157 18.41 -10.21 1.24
C PHE A 157 18.76 -11.56 1.88
N ALA A 158 18.37 -12.67 1.27
CA ALA A 158 18.71 -14.02 1.75
C ALA A 158 20.12 -14.49 1.34
N SER A 159 20.71 -13.89 0.29
CA SER A 159 21.92 -14.39 -0.37
C SER A 159 23.27 -13.87 0.15
N GLU A 160 23.35 -13.18 1.30
CA GLU A 160 24.65 -12.79 1.89
C GLU A 160 24.99 -13.48 3.23
N PRO A 161 26.28 -13.74 3.49
CA PRO A 161 26.74 -14.49 4.67
C PRO A 161 26.64 -13.66 5.94
N VAL A 162 26.12 -14.29 6.99
CA VAL A 162 26.07 -13.76 8.36
C VAL A 162 27.49 -13.60 8.91
N ALA A 163 27.90 -12.37 9.23
CA ALA A 163 29.09 -12.12 10.05
C ALA A 163 28.81 -12.47 11.52
N PRO A 164 29.77 -13.07 12.26
CA PRO A 164 29.53 -13.56 13.62
C PRO A 164 29.40 -12.41 14.65
N PRO A 165 28.55 -12.56 15.68
CA PRO A 165 28.37 -11.52 16.69
C PRO A 165 29.49 -11.54 17.74
N SER A 166 30.10 -10.38 17.98
CA SER A 166 30.95 -10.11 19.14
C SER A 166 30.11 -9.73 20.36
N SER A 167 30.36 -10.46 21.45
CA SER A 167 29.80 -10.33 22.80
C SER A 167 30.23 -9.05 23.54
N THR A 168 29.30 -8.41 24.26
CA THR A 168 29.61 -7.80 25.57
C THR A 168 28.37 -7.69 26.47
N VAL A 169 28.61 -7.81 27.77
CA VAL A 169 27.68 -8.05 28.90
C VAL A 169 27.54 -6.80 29.78
N GLY A 170 26.40 -6.69 30.49
CA GLY A 170 26.19 -5.88 31.71
C GLY A 170 24.96 -4.99 31.57
N GLY A 171 23.98 -4.89 32.47
CA GLY A 171 23.75 -5.27 33.86
C GLY A 171 22.60 -4.37 34.39
N PRO A 172 21.87 -4.71 35.47
CA PRO A 172 20.42 -4.43 35.61
C PRO A 172 20.06 -3.27 36.56
N THR A 173 18.74 -3.00 36.70
CA THR A 173 17.94 -2.36 37.81
C THR A 173 16.97 -1.30 37.25
N SER A 174 15.76 -1.03 37.75
CA SER A 174 14.90 -1.54 38.83
C SER A 174 13.51 -0.90 38.64
N GLN A 175 12.44 -1.60 39.05
CA GLN A 175 11.05 -1.12 39.07
C GLN A 175 10.83 0.06 40.04
N SER A 176 9.84 0.91 39.76
CA SER A 176 9.01 1.51 40.81
C SER A 176 7.61 1.87 40.29
N ASP A 177 6.60 1.47 41.06
CA ASP A 177 5.18 1.78 40.89
C ASP A 177 4.82 3.18 41.42
N LYS A 178 3.86 3.86 40.77
CA LYS A 178 2.72 4.50 41.46
C LYS A 178 1.64 5.02 40.49
N ALA A 179 0.39 4.81 40.88
CA ALA A 179 -0.84 5.02 40.11
C ALA A 179 -1.46 6.41 40.31
N ALA A 180 -2.04 6.98 39.24
CA ALA A 180 -3.44 7.41 39.10
C ALA A 180 -3.63 8.31 37.86
N GLY A 181 -4.43 7.85 36.89
CA GLY A 181 -5.08 8.71 35.89
C GLY A 181 -4.31 9.09 34.62
N SER A 182 -3.12 8.55 34.37
CA SER A 182 -2.42 8.81 33.10
C SER A 182 -2.94 7.89 31.99
N SER A 183 -3.33 8.48 30.87
CA SER A 183 -3.52 7.72 29.63
C SER A 183 -2.17 7.14 29.20
N ASN A 184 -2.08 5.82 28.98
CA ASN A 184 -0.91 5.22 28.33
C ASN A 184 -0.85 5.52 26.83
N ARG A 185 -1.93 6.07 26.26
CA ARG A 185 -1.93 6.55 24.88
C ARG A 185 -1.27 7.90 24.79
N THR A 186 -0.41 8.05 23.79
CA THR A 186 0.16 9.32 23.34
C THR A 186 -0.71 10.03 22.29
N ARG A 187 -1.81 9.40 21.86
CA ARG A 187 -2.74 9.91 20.85
C ARG A 187 -4.20 9.59 21.17
N PRO A 188 -5.17 10.39 20.69
CA PRO A 188 -6.59 10.07 20.84
C PRO A 188 -6.95 8.70 20.25
N PRO A 189 -7.97 8.01 20.78
CA PRO A 189 -8.39 6.72 20.26
C PRO A 189 -8.86 6.75 18.80
N ILE A 190 -9.40 7.88 18.35
CA ILE A 190 -9.85 8.09 16.98
C ILE A 190 -8.94 9.12 16.32
N THR A 191 -8.33 8.75 15.20
CA THR A 191 -7.50 9.64 14.39
C THR A 191 -7.90 9.57 12.93
N THR A 192 -7.54 10.59 12.15
CA THR A 192 -7.76 10.59 10.71
C THR A 192 -6.55 11.16 9.96
N HIS A 193 -6.53 10.88 8.67
CA HIS A 193 -5.60 11.38 7.68
C HIS A 193 -6.36 11.57 6.36
N VAL A 194 -6.13 12.68 5.68
CA VAL A 194 -6.76 12.96 4.40
C VAL A 194 -5.69 13.04 3.32
N LEU A 195 -5.86 12.21 2.29
CA LEU A 195 -5.00 12.18 1.11
C LEU A 195 -5.81 12.67 -0.10
N ASP A 196 -5.31 13.68 -0.80
CA ASP A 196 -5.82 14.03 -2.13
C ASP A 196 -5.19 13.06 -3.14
N VAL A 197 -5.97 12.05 -3.54
CA VAL A 197 -5.52 11.03 -4.49
C VAL A 197 -5.53 11.52 -5.94
N ALA A 198 -6.21 12.63 -6.25
CA ALA A 198 -6.10 13.26 -7.56
C ALA A 198 -4.78 14.03 -7.71
N ARG A 199 -4.25 14.57 -6.60
CA ARG A 199 -2.95 15.26 -6.57
C ARG A 199 -1.78 14.38 -6.11
N GLY A 200 -2.05 13.23 -5.51
CA GLY A 200 -1.04 12.36 -4.93
C GLY A 200 -0.34 12.96 -3.70
N SER A 201 -1.05 13.81 -2.93
CA SER A 201 -0.45 14.55 -1.81
C SER A 201 -1.38 14.65 -0.60
N PRO A 202 -0.87 14.81 0.63
CA PRO A 202 -1.71 15.05 1.79
C PRO A 202 -2.60 16.28 1.60
N ALA A 203 -3.85 16.17 2.00
CA ALA A 203 -4.82 17.25 1.85
C ALA A 203 -4.81 18.15 3.10
N SER A 204 -3.99 19.19 3.07
CA SER A 204 -3.89 20.19 4.13
C SER A 204 -5.04 21.20 4.10
N GLY A 205 -5.47 21.70 5.26
CA GLY A 205 -6.47 22.76 5.37
C GLY A 205 -7.92 22.30 5.34
N ILE A 206 -8.19 20.98 5.39
CA ILE A 206 -9.55 20.44 5.47
C ILE A 206 -10.04 20.49 6.91
N GLU A 207 -11.20 21.12 7.12
CA GLU A 207 -11.89 21.10 8.40
C GLU A 207 -12.49 19.71 8.66
N VAL A 208 -12.28 19.20 9.87
CA VAL A 208 -12.70 17.88 10.30
C VAL A 208 -13.47 18.00 11.61
N HIS A 209 -14.62 17.35 11.70
CA HIS A 209 -15.43 17.28 12.92
C HIS A 209 -15.71 15.82 13.31
N LEU A 210 -15.67 15.54 14.60
CA LEU A 210 -16.02 14.24 15.17
C LEU A 210 -17.23 14.39 16.08
N GLU A 211 -18.20 13.50 15.91
CA GLU A 211 -19.44 13.45 16.68
C GLU A 211 -19.71 12.01 17.14
N MET A 212 -20.44 11.88 18.25
CA MET A 212 -20.93 10.62 18.78
C MET A 212 -22.45 10.63 18.82
N TRP A 213 -23.05 9.49 18.47
CA TRP A 213 -24.49 9.29 18.56
C TRP A 213 -24.91 9.13 20.03
N LYS A 214 -25.92 9.91 20.45
CA LYS A 214 -26.39 10.00 21.83
C LYS A 214 -27.10 8.72 22.30
N ASP A 215 -27.81 8.03 21.42
CA ASP A 215 -28.54 6.81 21.76
C ASP A 215 -27.68 5.56 21.50
N ALA A 216 -27.03 5.06 22.54
CA ALA A 216 -26.23 3.84 22.45
C ALA A 216 -27.04 2.54 22.25
N SER A 217 -28.38 2.59 22.36
CA SER A 217 -29.25 1.41 22.23
C SER A 217 -29.77 1.19 20.81
N THR A 218 -29.83 2.24 19.99
CA THR A 218 -30.35 2.16 18.61
C THR A 218 -29.36 2.76 17.61
N PRO A 219 -28.96 2.02 16.56
CA PRO A 219 -28.11 2.56 15.52
C PRO A 219 -28.75 3.78 14.82
N PRO A 220 -27.97 4.79 14.43
CA PRO A 220 -28.47 5.84 13.55
C PRO A 220 -28.98 5.18 12.26
N SER A 221 -30.20 5.53 11.85
CA SER A 221 -30.85 4.96 10.66
C SER A 221 -31.64 6.03 9.91
N PHE A 222 -31.93 5.76 8.64
CA PHE A 222 -32.73 6.65 7.78
C PHE A 222 -34.16 6.88 8.27
N ASN A 223 -34.66 6.05 9.19
CA ASN A 223 -35.99 6.21 9.78
C ASN A 223 -36.01 7.25 10.91
N ASN A 224 -34.83 7.70 11.36
CA ASN A 224 -34.73 8.71 12.38
C ASN A 224 -34.91 10.10 11.74
N LYS A 225 -36.18 10.53 11.67
CA LYS A 225 -36.64 11.67 10.85
C LYS A 225 -35.85 12.97 11.03
N ASP A 226 -35.25 13.15 12.20
CA ASP A 226 -34.56 14.41 12.52
C ASP A 226 -33.03 14.31 12.45
N PHE A 227 -32.44 13.10 12.39
CA PHE A 227 -30.98 12.87 12.49
C PHE A 227 -30.26 13.67 13.61
N ASN A 228 -31.00 14.23 14.59
CA ASN A 228 -30.51 15.19 15.60
C ASN A 228 -29.88 14.52 16.84
N GLY A 229 -29.53 13.24 16.74
CA GLY A 229 -28.94 12.46 17.81
C GLY A 229 -27.42 12.56 17.91
N TRP A 230 -26.76 13.46 17.18
CA TRP A 230 -25.30 13.62 17.23
C TRP A 230 -24.89 14.63 18.32
N ALA A 231 -23.81 14.32 19.04
CA ALA A 231 -23.13 15.20 19.98
C ALA A 231 -21.69 15.41 19.52
N THR A 232 -21.26 16.66 19.34
CA THR A 232 -19.88 17.00 18.93
C THR A 232 -18.89 16.60 20.02
N LEU A 233 -17.85 15.89 19.63
CA LEU A 233 -16.70 15.54 20.47
C LEU A 233 -15.53 16.51 20.27
N GLY A 234 -15.31 16.95 19.03
CA GLY A 234 -14.24 17.89 18.72
C GLY A 234 -14.13 18.20 17.24
N SER A 235 -13.23 19.14 16.93
CA SER A 235 -12.98 19.60 15.57
C SER A 235 -11.53 20.00 15.38
N SER A 236 -11.04 19.93 14.16
CA SER A 236 -9.68 20.31 13.81
C SER A 236 -9.56 20.66 12.33
N VAL A 237 -8.36 21.08 11.92
CA VAL A 237 -7.99 21.29 10.52
C VAL A 237 -6.79 20.41 10.20
N THR A 238 -6.77 19.79 9.03
CA THR A 238 -5.65 18.93 8.63
C THR A 238 -4.36 19.73 8.45
N ASN A 239 -3.25 19.20 8.98
CA ASN A 239 -1.92 19.82 8.86
C ASN A 239 -1.28 19.54 7.49
N ASN A 240 -0.01 19.89 7.30
CA ASN A 240 0.71 19.68 6.04
C ASN A 240 0.91 18.19 5.68
N ASP A 241 0.81 17.30 6.67
CA ASP A 241 0.82 15.84 6.48
C ASP A 241 -0.62 15.29 6.36
N GLY A 242 -1.63 16.13 6.12
CA GLY A 242 -3.03 15.72 5.95
C GLY A 242 -3.68 15.15 7.21
N ARG A 243 -3.01 15.17 8.36
CA ARG A 243 -3.51 14.62 9.64
C ARG A 243 -4.35 15.67 10.36
N SER A 244 -5.45 15.24 10.95
CA SER A 244 -6.18 16.11 11.88
C SER A 244 -5.34 16.38 13.13
N GLY A 245 -5.58 17.52 13.78
CA GLY A 245 -5.26 17.66 15.19
C GLY A 245 -6.16 16.79 16.08
N GLN A 246 -6.17 17.10 17.37
CA GLN A 246 -6.91 16.34 18.38
C GLN A 246 -8.43 16.53 18.21
N LEU A 247 -9.14 15.44 17.85
CA LEU A 247 -10.59 15.43 17.62
C LEU A 247 -11.42 15.02 18.86
N MET A 248 -10.75 14.53 19.91
CA MET A 248 -11.35 14.14 21.19
C MET A 248 -10.25 14.01 22.24
N ASP A 249 -10.62 13.93 23.51
CA ASP A 249 -9.66 13.72 24.60
C ASP A 249 -8.89 12.40 24.45
N ILE A 250 -7.65 12.42 24.93
CA ILE A 250 -6.82 11.23 25.00
C ILE A 250 -7.30 10.38 26.19
N VAL A 251 -8.01 9.31 25.88
CA VAL A 251 -8.55 8.36 26.88
C VAL A 251 -8.01 6.95 26.64
N ASN A 252 -7.83 6.18 27.73
CA ASN A 252 -7.40 4.78 27.61
C ASN A 252 -8.48 3.92 26.92
N ASN A 253 -9.74 4.13 27.32
CA ASN A 253 -10.89 3.40 26.80
C ASN A 253 -11.84 4.37 26.08
N VAL A 254 -12.02 4.18 24.77
CA VAL A 254 -13.06 4.91 24.03
C VAL A 254 -14.43 4.31 24.33
N ALA A 255 -15.45 5.15 24.39
CA ALA A 255 -16.81 4.68 24.63
C ALA A 255 -17.29 3.82 23.44
N PRO A 256 -17.95 2.68 23.67
CA PRO A 256 -18.61 1.96 22.59
C PRO A 256 -19.82 2.77 22.10
N GLY A 257 -20.11 2.69 20.79
CA GLY A 257 -21.22 3.41 20.18
C GLY A 257 -20.98 3.75 18.72
N PHE A 258 -21.83 4.63 18.18
CA PHE A 258 -21.74 5.09 16.79
C PHE A 258 -21.10 6.47 16.73
N TYR A 259 -20.16 6.62 15.81
CA TYR A 259 -19.38 7.83 15.60
C TYR A 259 -19.58 8.33 14.18
N ARG A 260 -19.51 9.64 14.00
CA ARG A 260 -19.50 10.29 12.70
C ARG A 260 -18.30 11.21 12.60
N ILE A 261 -17.47 10.99 11.59
CA ILE A 261 -16.39 11.91 11.22
C ILE A 261 -16.74 12.59 9.89
N SER A 262 -16.67 13.91 9.87
CA SER A 262 -17.07 14.74 8.73
C SER A 262 -15.93 15.63 8.25
N PHE A 263 -15.80 15.79 6.94
CA PHE A 263 -14.72 16.52 6.26
C PHE A 263 -15.31 17.58 5.34
N ASN A 264 -14.92 18.84 5.53
CA ASN A 264 -15.36 19.95 4.67
C ASN A 264 -14.56 19.99 3.37
N THR A 265 -15.00 19.23 2.37
CA THR A 265 -14.30 19.06 1.09
C THR A 265 -14.49 20.24 0.15
N SER A 266 -15.62 20.97 0.21
CA SER A 266 -15.90 22.11 -0.68
C SER A 266 -14.86 23.22 -0.58
N LYS A 267 -14.37 23.52 0.63
CA LYS A 267 -13.33 24.54 0.84
C LYS A 267 -11.99 24.14 0.22
N TYR A 268 -11.70 22.85 0.21
CA TYR A 268 -10.45 22.29 -0.32
C TYR A 268 -10.50 22.06 -1.84
N ALA A 269 -11.63 21.57 -2.35
CA ALA A 269 -11.89 21.31 -3.76
C ALA A 269 -13.21 21.98 -4.20
N PRO A 270 -13.22 23.30 -4.47
CA PRO A 270 -14.45 24.05 -4.77
C PRO A 270 -15.18 23.58 -6.04
N SER A 271 -14.46 22.99 -6.99
CA SER A 271 -15.02 22.40 -8.21
C SER A 271 -15.39 20.93 -8.05
N GLY A 272 -15.21 20.36 -6.85
CA GLY A 272 -15.53 18.97 -6.54
C GLY A 272 -17.03 18.75 -6.40
N PHE A 273 -17.44 17.51 -6.64
CA PHE A 273 -18.82 17.08 -6.54
C PHE A 273 -19.33 16.99 -5.09
N PHE A 274 -18.44 16.70 -4.13
CA PHE A 274 -18.81 16.55 -2.73
C PHE A 274 -18.61 17.85 -1.96
N PRO A 275 -19.68 18.48 -1.42
CA PRO A 275 -19.54 19.68 -0.61
C PRO A 275 -18.92 19.38 0.77
N TYR A 276 -19.24 18.21 1.32
CA TYR A 276 -18.59 17.60 2.48
C TYR A 276 -18.77 16.08 2.40
N VAL A 277 -17.95 15.34 3.16
CA VAL A 277 -18.04 13.88 3.28
C VAL A 277 -18.25 13.52 4.75
N SER A 278 -19.21 12.65 5.05
CA SER A 278 -19.43 12.11 6.40
C SER A 278 -19.34 10.60 6.40
N ILE A 279 -18.55 10.06 7.33
CA ILE A 279 -18.34 8.63 7.52
C ILE A 279 -18.89 8.26 8.90
N ILE A 280 -19.84 7.32 8.93
CA ILE A 280 -20.43 6.78 10.15
C ILE A 280 -19.85 5.40 10.41
N PHE A 281 -19.39 5.14 11.64
CA PHE A 281 -18.80 3.86 12.04
C PHE A 281 -19.17 3.48 13.48
N GLU A 282 -19.04 2.20 13.80
CA GLU A 282 -19.33 1.64 15.12
C GLU A 282 -18.03 1.25 15.85
N ILE A 283 -17.95 1.57 17.13
CA ILE A 283 -16.98 1.01 18.07
C ILE A 283 -17.72 0.02 18.97
N LYS A 284 -17.36 -1.25 18.90
CA LYS A 284 -18.00 -2.30 19.69
C LYS A 284 -17.44 -2.35 21.12
N LYS A 285 -18.22 -2.94 22.04
CA LYS A 285 -17.87 -3.08 23.46
C LYS A 285 -16.53 -3.78 23.71
N ASN A 286 -16.10 -4.67 22.82
CA ASN A 286 -14.83 -5.39 22.94
C ASN A 286 -13.64 -4.65 22.30
N GLN A 287 -13.83 -3.43 21.79
CA GLN A 287 -12.82 -2.68 21.02
C GLN A 287 -12.41 -1.38 21.71
N THR A 288 -12.83 -1.16 22.96
CA THR A 288 -12.65 0.13 23.67
C THR A 288 -11.18 0.49 23.90
N THR A 289 -10.28 -0.50 23.89
CA THR A 289 -8.82 -0.30 24.01
C THR A 289 -8.11 -0.19 22.66
N GLU A 290 -8.82 -0.37 21.55
CA GLU A 290 -8.23 -0.31 20.21
C GLU A 290 -8.02 1.14 19.74
N HIS A 291 -7.18 1.33 18.73
CA HIS A 291 -7.07 2.59 18.01
C HIS A 291 -7.83 2.50 16.69
N PHE A 292 -8.55 3.57 16.35
CA PHE A 292 -9.39 3.66 15.17
C PHE A 292 -8.84 4.76 14.27
N HIS A 293 -8.12 4.34 13.23
CA HIS A 293 -7.72 5.26 12.17
C HIS A 293 -8.77 5.25 11.06
N VAL A 294 -9.44 6.38 10.81
CA VAL A 294 -10.50 6.51 9.80
C VAL A 294 -10.08 7.55 8.77
N PRO A 295 -9.26 7.20 7.77
CA PRO A 295 -8.76 8.14 6.77
C PRO A 295 -9.80 8.44 5.69
N LEU A 296 -9.56 9.53 4.96
CA LEU A 296 -10.30 9.89 3.75
C LEU A 296 -9.32 9.96 2.57
N LEU A 297 -9.55 9.11 1.56
CA LEU A 297 -8.86 9.20 0.27
C LEU A 297 -9.81 9.97 -0.64
N HIS A 298 -9.49 11.24 -0.89
CA HIS A 298 -10.37 12.18 -1.56
C HIS A 298 -9.90 12.48 -2.98
N SER A 299 -10.81 12.48 -3.93
CA SER A 299 -10.69 13.14 -5.22
C SER A 299 -11.91 14.05 -5.45
N PRO A 300 -11.86 15.00 -6.40
CA PRO A 300 -13.01 15.86 -6.66
C PRO A 300 -14.32 15.12 -6.99
N PHE A 301 -14.27 13.88 -7.48
CA PHE A 301 -15.45 13.12 -7.94
C PHE A 301 -15.56 11.69 -7.36
N SER A 302 -14.62 11.29 -6.51
CA SER A 302 -14.69 10.04 -5.75
C SER A 302 -14.07 10.20 -4.37
N PHE A 303 -14.49 9.37 -3.43
CA PHE A 303 -13.73 9.18 -2.19
C PHE A 303 -13.80 7.74 -1.74
N THR A 304 -12.81 7.31 -0.97
CA THR A 304 -12.84 6.03 -0.26
C THR A 304 -12.35 6.20 1.18
N THR A 305 -12.72 5.25 2.02
CA THR A 305 -12.29 5.16 3.41
C THR A 305 -12.16 3.69 3.81
N TYR A 306 -11.52 3.44 4.95
CA TYR A 306 -11.36 2.11 5.52
C TYR A 306 -11.09 2.21 7.03
N ARG A 307 -11.08 1.07 7.72
CA ARG A 307 -10.65 0.97 9.13
C ARG A 307 -9.15 0.66 9.19
N GLY A 308 -8.34 1.63 9.59
CA GLY A 308 -6.91 1.44 9.85
C GLY A 308 -6.60 1.18 11.34
N SER A 309 -5.38 0.70 11.60
CA SER A 309 -4.82 0.38 12.93
C SER A 309 -3.90 1.47 13.46
#